data_AF-A0A847RXY2-F1
#
_entry.id   AF-A0A847RXY2-F1
#
_cell.length_a   1.000
_cell.length_b   1.000
_cell.length_c   1.000
_cell.angle_alpha   90.00
_cell.angle_beta   90.00
_cell.angle_gamma   90.00
#
_symmetry.space_group_name_H-M   'P 1'
#
loop_
_entity.id
_entity.type
_entity.pdbx_description
1 polymer ?
#
loop_
_entity_poly.entity_id
_entity_poly.type
_entity_poly.pdbx_seq_one_letter_code
_entity_poly.pdbx_strand_id
1 'polypeptide(L)'
;MTKIFPLLVVTTVLMMAMTSCQKKPESALLQKTGAKTELGSANGVANGTYMLNIVYFVPSDLDTVPGYRARLNGVFLYMQNFTSKWMNQWGYAGKTLGLPTDSTGQLKISLIRGQLGKSSYPYDGGSGAVMSEVNAYFAAHPTEKKSDHIMVIIPTYSYGANGDPSGGPFYGIGRWCFALDYTGLDTINLGKPDDKFSTKWIGGMAHEMGHGINLPHNGGAQSQNILYGTTLMGYGNGTLGKAPTYFSPADAAILANGQLFSNVTRGDWYTDPGCQVKQVYAEYNSAAASIIVSGKFSATKPVKDIAYYNRNTGNDNGGYNSVTFASKPIGTDSFRIVMPVSDFRDKGNTNYEFTIRLCHENGSITSYVAAYSFVNGTPVITFGDKPVYDKTAWTVIAFSSQETASENGAAINIIDGSGSSFWHSRWSSNAATYPHYITIDMGQALDVNRFTFKQRDSRMVKVVEILTSNDNATWASLGDFTLAQTTNPQNIVLSAVQHFRYFKLNMKSSYDGQQFAAMCEVGTYKD
;
A
#
# COMPACT_ATOMS: atom_id res chain seq x y z
N MET A 1 71.00 31.47 40.15
CA MET A 1 69.78 31.73 40.95
C MET A 1 68.75 32.38 40.04
N THR A 2 67.53 31.81 40.00
CA THR A 2 66.20 32.43 39.73
C THR A 2 66.10 33.62 38.75
N LYS A 3 65.15 33.73 37.82
CA LYS A 3 63.90 33.01 37.51
C LYS A 3 63.37 33.56 36.17
N ILE A 4 62.47 32.77 35.60
CA ILE A 4 61.67 32.90 34.37
C ILE A 4 60.81 34.18 34.30
N PHE A 5 60.69 34.78 33.11
CA PHE A 5 59.44 35.00 32.32
C PHE A 5 59.75 35.71 30.99
N PRO A 6 59.31 35.21 29.82
CA PRO A 6 59.36 35.99 28.59
C PRO A 6 57.98 36.60 28.27
N LEU A 7 58.03 37.86 27.86
CA LEU A 7 56.96 38.64 27.26
C LEU A 7 57.29 38.76 25.76
N LEU A 8 56.39 38.35 24.87
CA LEU A 8 56.40 38.74 23.45
C LEU A 8 54.94 38.70 22.98
N VAL A 9 54.26 39.85 22.93
CA VAL A 9 54.17 40.79 21.79
C VAL A 9 53.64 40.12 20.51
N VAL A 10 52.48 40.67 20.14
CA VAL A 10 51.53 40.36 19.08
C VAL A 10 52.05 40.83 17.73
N THR A 11 51.80 40.04 16.68
CA THR A 11 51.50 40.61 15.36
C THR A 11 50.51 39.75 14.57
N THR A 12 49.49 40.45 14.09
CA THR A 12 48.25 40.01 13.48
C THR A 12 48.44 39.63 11.99
N VAL A 13 47.85 38.53 11.54
CA VAL A 13 47.48 38.33 10.12
C VAL A 13 46.06 37.82 10.04
N LEU A 14 45.27 38.52 9.23
CA LEU A 14 43.84 38.38 8.98
C LEU A 14 43.58 37.13 8.10
N MET A 15 42.72 36.22 8.54
CA MET A 15 42.13 35.15 7.71
C MET A 15 40.61 35.14 7.91
N MET A 16 39.87 35.45 6.84
CA MET A 16 38.43 35.18 6.73
C MET A 16 38.22 33.68 6.58
N ALA A 17 37.50 33.06 7.52
CA ALA A 17 37.03 31.69 7.44
C ALA A 17 35.56 31.66 7.00
N MET A 18 35.28 31.03 5.87
CA MET A 18 33.94 30.58 5.51
C MET A 18 33.62 29.31 6.30
N THR A 19 32.62 29.37 7.19
CA THR A 19 32.15 28.22 7.97
C THR A 19 31.08 27.45 7.21
N SER A 20 31.45 26.23 6.83
CA SER A 20 30.55 25.13 6.46
C SER A 20 29.75 24.67 7.69
N CYS A 21 28.43 24.69 7.61
CA CYS A 21 27.53 24.15 8.64
C CYS A 21 27.14 22.71 8.29
N GLN A 22 27.75 21.72 8.95
CA GLN A 22 27.21 20.37 9.07
C GLN A 22 26.51 20.23 10.43
N LYS A 23 25.18 20.10 10.44
CA LYS A 23 24.42 19.71 11.64
C LYS A 23 24.45 18.18 11.79
N LYS A 24 24.99 17.71 12.91
CA LYS A 24 24.84 16.34 13.42
C LYS A 24 23.45 16.17 14.06
N PRO A 25 22.84 14.96 14.01
CA PRO A 25 21.58 14.68 14.68
C PRO A 25 21.80 14.53 16.19
N GLU A 26 20.99 15.23 16.97
CA GLU A 26 20.99 15.24 18.42
C GLU A 26 20.26 14.01 18.96
N SER A 27 20.92 13.29 19.88
CA SER A 27 20.39 12.09 20.54
C SER A 27 19.27 12.47 21.51
N ALA A 28 18.06 11.92 21.31
CA ALA A 28 16.98 12.05 22.27
C ALA A 28 17.27 11.24 23.54
N LEU A 29 17.57 11.94 24.62
CA LEU A 29 17.63 11.39 25.97
C LEU A 29 16.23 10.96 26.42
N LEU A 30 16.11 9.67 26.77
CA LEU A 30 14.93 9.05 27.38
C LEU A 30 14.62 9.68 28.73
N GLN A 31 13.52 10.43 28.82
CA GLN A 31 12.93 10.82 30.09
C GLN A 31 12.02 9.69 30.58
N LYS A 32 12.46 8.95 31.60
CA LYS A 32 11.60 8.01 32.34
C LYS A 32 10.54 8.81 33.11
N THR A 33 9.32 8.85 32.60
CA THR A 33 8.14 9.24 33.38
C THR A 33 7.37 7.99 33.80
N GLY A 34 7.67 7.53 35.01
CA GLY A 34 6.72 6.72 35.77
C GLY A 34 5.63 7.65 36.28
N ALA A 35 4.49 7.66 35.61
CA ALA A 35 3.27 8.29 36.13
C ALA A 35 2.14 7.26 36.01
N LYS A 36 1.67 6.78 37.17
CA LYS A 36 0.35 6.16 37.28
C LYS A 36 -0.67 7.25 36.97
N THR A 37 -1.25 7.22 35.77
CA THR A 37 -2.43 8.05 35.48
C THR A 37 -3.64 7.31 36.03
N GLU A 38 -4.22 7.83 37.10
CA GLU A 38 -5.56 7.44 37.52
C GLU A 38 -6.52 7.62 36.33
N LEU A 39 -7.22 6.56 35.95
CA LEU A 39 -8.35 6.63 35.02
C LEU A 39 -9.49 7.35 35.73
N GLY A 40 -9.47 8.69 35.66
CA GLY A 40 -10.60 9.52 36.04
C GLY A 40 -11.83 9.16 35.20
N SER A 41 -12.99 9.11 35.86
CA SER A 41 -14.30 8.88 35.27
C SER A 41 -14.58 9.85 34.11
N ALA A 42 -14.37 9.42 32.87
CA ALA A 42 -14.77 10.17 31.71
C ALA A 42 -16.25 9.89 31.42
N ASN A 43 -17.10 10.89 31.71
CA ASN A 43 -18.39 11.04 31.03
C ASN A 43 -18.13 10.97 29.52
N GLY A 44 -18.89 10.12 28.83
CA GLY A 44 -18.60 9.57 27.50
C GLY A 44 -18.50 10.60 26.39
N VAL A 45 -17.68 10.24 25.40
CA VAL A 45 -17.20 11.18 24.38
C VAL A 45 -17.74 10.77 23.01
N ALA A 46 -18.61 11.62 22.46
CA ALA A 46 -18.95 11.60 21.04
C ALA A 46 -17.91 12.40 20.25
N ASN A 47 -17.54 11.97 19.04
CA ASN A 47 -16.95 12.90 18.09
C ASN A 47 -17.17 12.45 16.64
N GLY A 48 -17.42 13.41 15.75
CA GLY A 48 -17.73 13.18 14.35
C GLY A 48 -19.21 13.37 14.00
N THR A 49 -19.47 13.65 12.73
CA THR A 49 -20.83 13.68 12.16
C THR A 49 -21.45 12.29 12.14
N TYR A 50 -20.61 11.26 12.03
CA TYR A 50 -21.00 9.85 11.95
C TYR A 50 -20.38 9.05 13.09
N MET A 51 -21.12 8.07 13.61
CA MET A 51 -20.71 7.29 14.78
C MET A 51 -20.97 5.80 14.57
N LEU A 52 -20.14 4.95 15.18
CA LEU A 52 -20.28 3.50 15.12
C LEU A 52 -21.58 3.09 15.81
N ASN A 53 -22.45 2.38 15.10
CA ASN A 53 -23.69 1.88 15.69
C ASN A 53 -23.37 0.68 16.57
N ILE A 54 -23.58 0.79 17.89
CA ILE A 54 -23.36 -0.32 18.83
C ILE A 54 -24.70 -1.01 19.11
N VAL A 55 -24.77 -2.29 18.74
CA VAL A 55 -25.94 -3.14 18.93
C VAL A 55 -25.59 -4.26 19.89
N TYR A 56 -26.42 -4.44 20.92
CA TYR A 56 -26.39 -5.63 21.76
C TYR A 56 -27.55 -6.53 21.33
N PHE A 57 -27.24 -7.60 20.61
CA PHE A 57 -28.22 -8.51 20.01
C PHE A 57 -28.36 -9.76 20.87
N VAL A 58 -29.58 -10.03 21.35
CA VAL A 58 -29.87 -11.10 22.30
C VAL A 58 -30.82 -12.11 21.66
N PRO A 59 -30.39 -13.35 21.37
CA PRO A 59 -31.29 -14.42 20.92
C PRO A 59 -32.48 -14.61 21.87
N SER A 60 -33.63 -15.08 21.36
CA SER A 60 -34.89 -15.15 22.11
C SER A 60 -34.85 -16.11 23.32
N ASP A 61 -33.91 -17.06 23.32
CA ASP A 61 -33.66 -18.05 24.36
C ASP A 61 -32.49 -17.69 25.28
N LEU A 62 -31.97 -16.45 25.19
CA LEU A 62 -30.94 -15.91 26.06
C LEU A 62 -31.40 -14.61 26.75
N ASP A 63 -30.65 -14.21 27.76
CA ASP A 63 -30.78 -12.88 28.36
C ASP A 63 -29.46 -12.10 28.28
N THR A 64 -29.52 -10.81 28.60
CA THR A 64 -28.32 -9.97 28.66
C THR A 64 -27.34 -10.46 29.72
N VAL A 65 -26.04 -10.27 29.46
CA VAL A 65 -25.03 -10.54 30.49
C VAL A 65 -25.10 -9.43 31.55
N PRO A 66 -25.12 -9.76 32.86
CA PRO A 66 -25.14 -8.75 33.92
C PRO A 66 -24.03 -7.70 33.76
N GLY A 67 -24.40 -6.43 33.95
CA GLY A 67 -23.48 -5.30 33.87
C GLY A 67 -22.94 -4.96 32.47
N TYR A 68 -23.49 -5.54 31.39
CA TYR A 68 -22.96 -5.35 30.03
C TYR A 68 -22.77 -3.89 29.62
N ARG A 69 -23.69 -2.98 30.01
CA ARG A 69 -23.60 -1.56 29.67
C ARG A 69 -22.33 -0.91 30.21
N ALA A 70 -22.04 -1.11 31.50
CA ALA A 70 -20.87 -0.53 32.15
C ALA A 70 -19.57 -1.11 31.58
N ARG A 71 -19.53 -2.44 31.43
CA ARG A 71 -18.36 -3.16 30.91
C ARG A 71 -18.04 -2.75 29.47
N LEU A 72 -19.04 -2.75 28.59
CA LEU A 72 -18.87 -2.35 27.20
C LEU A 72 -18.55 -0.86 27.08
N ASN A 73 -19.14 0.02 27.89
CA ASN A 73 -18.75 1.43 27.92
C ASN A 73 -17.23 1.57 28.18
N GLY A 74 -16.68 0.85 29.16
CA GLY A 74 -15.24 0.84 29.43
C GLY A 74 -14.41 0.31 28.25
N VAL A 75 -14.86 -0.78 27.61
CA VAL A 75 -14.20 -1.39 26.45
C VAL A 75 -14.15 -0.43 25.26
N PHE A 76 -15.26 0.19 24.88
CA PHE A 76 -15.29 1.09 23.72
C PHE A 76 -14.56 2.41 23.98
N LEU A 77 -14.62 2.95 25.20
CA LEU A 77 -13.80 4.11 25.57
C LEU A 77 -12.30 3.79 25.49
N TYR A 78 -11.90 2.61 25.93
CA TYR A 78 -10.51 2.15 25.77
C TYR A 78 -10.12 2.08 24.28
N MET A 79 -10.97 1.51 23.43
CA MET A 79 -10.70 1.42 21.99
C MET A 79 -10.67 2.78 21.28
N GLN A 80 -11.54 3.72 21.66
CA GLN A 80 -11.53 5.08 21.14
C GLN A 80 -10.23 5.81 21.54
N ASN A 81 -9.78 5.65 22.79
CA ASN A 81 -8.51 6.22 23.27
C ASN A 81 -7.31 5.58 22.56
N PHE A 82 -7.31 4.26 22.39
CA PHE A 82 -6.29 3.55 21.61
C PHE A 82 -6.21 4.08 20.18
N THR A 83 -7.36 4.23 19.53
CA THR A 83 -7.45 4.77 18.18
C THR A 83 -6.91 6.19 18.11
N SER A 84 -7.37 7.08 19.01
CA SER A 84 -6.93 8.48 19.09
C SER A 84 -5.42 8.60 19.26
N LYS A 85 -4.83 7.78 20.13
CA LYS A 85 -3.39 7.75 20.36
C LYS A 85 -2.62 7.50 19.06
N TRP A 86 -3.01 6.48 18.31
CA TRP A 86 -2.28 6.11 17.09
C TRP A 86 -2.61 7.01 15.90
N MET A 87 -3.83 7.54 15.80
CA MET A 87 -4.13 8.60 14.83
C MET A 87 -3.24 9.82 15.07
N ASN A 88 -3.10 10.26 16.33
CA ASN A 88 -2.20 11.37 16.69
C ASN A 88 -0.73 11.03 16.39
N GLN A 89 -0.27 9.82 16.72
CA GLN A 89 1.09 9.35 16.43
C GLN A 89 1.46 9.48 14.95
N TRP A 90 0.50 9.23 14.06
CA TRP A 90 0.70 9.27 12.61
C TRP A 90 0.30 10.61 11.97
N GLY A 91 0.13 11.66 12.76
CA GLY A 91 -0.10 13.03 12.27
C GLY A 91 -1.55 13.37 11.96
N TYR A 92 -2.50 12.55 12.38
CA TYR A 92 -3.94 12.78 12.21
C TYR A 92 -4.57 13.35 13.48
N ALA A 93 -4.01 14.46 13.97
CA ALA A 93 -4.45 15.11 15.20
C ALA A 93 -5.96 15.40 15.18
N GLY A 94 -6.64 15.05 16.26
CA GLY A 94 -8.09 15.30 16.43
C GLY A 94 -9.00 14.31 15.69
N LYS A 95 -8.46 13.31 14.99
CA LYS A 95 -9.25 12.21 14.43
C LYS A 95 -9.36 11.07 15.43
N THR A 96 -10.59 10.62 15.66
CA THR A 96 -10.91 9.51 16.57
C THR A 96 -12.11 8.72 16.07
N LEU A 97 -12.34 7.55 16.67
CA LEU A 97 -13.50 6.71 16.41
C LEU A 97 -14.75 7.39 16.97
N GLY A 98 -15.72 7.73 16.11
CA GLY A 98 -17.00 8.25 16.58
C GLY A 98 -17.82 7.21 17.34
N LEU A 99 -18.18 7.50 18.58
CA LEU A 99 -19.02 6.67 19.44
C LEU A 99 -20.26 7.45 19.90
N PRO A 100 -21.47 6.89 19.81
CA PRO A 100 -22.67 7.59 20.25
C PRO A 100 -22.80 7.53 21.77
N THR A 101 -23.35 8.59 22.38
CA THR A 101 -23.66 8.64 23.81
C THR A 101 -25.17 8.66 24.04
N ASP A 102 -25.62 8.07 25.14
CA ASP A 102 -27.00 8.18 25.63
C ASP A 102 -27.20 9.45 26.48
N SER A 103 -28.40 9.62 27.04
CA SER A 103 -28.76 10.79 27.86
C SER A 103 -27.99 10.90 29.17
N THR A 104 -27.36 9.82 29.62
CA THR A 104 -26.49 9.80 30.82
C THR A 104 -25.04 10.12 30.48
N GLY A 105 -24.74 10.31 29.19
CA GLY A 105 -23.39 10.47 28.70
C GLY A 105 -22.61 9.16 28.64
N GLN A 106 -23.23 7.99 28.74
CA GLN A 106 -22.55 6.71 28.54
C GLN A 106 -22.68 6.25 27.09
N LEU A 107 -21.89 5.25 26.68
CA LEU A 107 -22.01 4.64 25.35
C LEU A 107 -23.46 4.25 25.06
N LYS A 108 -24.03 4.79 23.98
CA LYS A 108 -25.34 4.38 23.49
C LYS A 108 -25.25 2.98 22.90
N ILE A 109 -25.95 2.04 23.52
CA ILE A 109 -26.09 0.65 23.06
C ILE A 109 -27.56 0.38 22.76
N SER A 110 -27.88 0.11 21.50
CA SER A 110 -29.21 -0.32 21.07
C SER A 110 -29.39 -1.80 21.40
N LEU A 111 -30.33 -2.12 22.30
CA LEU A 111 -30.66 -3.50 22.66
C LEU A 111 -31.70 -4.03 21.67
N ILE A 112 -31.38 -5.13 20.99
CA ILE A 112 -32.27 -5.80 20.04
C ILE A 112 -32.47 -7.24 20.52
N ARG A 113 -33.72 -7.63 20.76
CA ARG A 113 -34.07 -9.03 21.04
C ARG A 113 -34.39 -9.73 19.72
N GLY A 114 -33.63 -10.77 19.43
CA GLY A 114 -33.80 -11.60 18.25
C GLY A 114 -35.11 -12.37 18.30
N GLN A 115 -35.68 -12.69 17.14
CA GLN A 115 -36.93 -13.45 17.04
C GLN A 115 -36.72 -14.96 17.23
N LEU A 116 -35.52 -15.46 16.98
CA LEU A 116 -35.17 -16.89 17.00
C LEU A 116 -34.23 -17.20 18.18
N GLY A 117 -34.04 -18.49 18.46
CA GLY A 117 -33.09 -18.94 19.48
C GLY A 117 -31.65 -18.93 18.98
N LYS A 118 -30.68 -19.08 19.89
CA LYS A 118 -29.24 -18.99 19.62
C LYS A 118 -28.75 -19.96 18.54
N SER A 119 -29.43 -21.09 18.35
CA SER A 119 -29.14 -22.06 17.27
C SER A 119 -29.33 -21.50 15.86
N SER A 120 -30.13 -20.43 15.72
CA SER A 120 -30.36 -19.73 14.45
C SER A 120 -29.34 -18.63 14.17
N TYR A 121 -28.47 -18.33 15.15
CA TYR A 121 -27.39 -17.34 15.03
C TYR A 121 -26.03 -17.96 15.41
N PRO A 122 -25.64 -19.09 14.78
CA PRO A 122 -24.34 -19.71 15.04
C PRO A 122 -23.18 -18.85 14.55
N TYR A 123 -21.96 -19.17 15.00
CA TYR A 123 -20.75 -18.56 14.47
C TYR A 123 -20.68 -18.69 12.94
N ASP A 124 -20.77 -19.92 12.42
CA ASP A 124 -20.75 -20.15 10.98
C ASP A 124 -22.13 -19.92 10.35
N GLY A 125 -22.24 -18.91 9.48
CA GLY A 125 -23.46 -18.65 8.69
C GLY A 125 -24.58 -17.91 9.42
N GLY A 126 -24.44 -17.63 10.73
CA GLY A 126 -25.48 -16.93 11.50
C GLY A 126 -25.55 -15.42 11.28
N SER A 127 -24.49 -14.77 10.77
CA SER A 127 -24.46 -13.30 10.64
C SER A 127 -25.53 -12.75 9.71
N GLY A 128 -25.93 -13.49 8.66
CA GLY A 128 -26.98 -13.04 7.74
C GLY A 128 -28.33 -12.84 8.43
N ALA A 129 -28.71 -13.75 9.32
CA ALA A 129 -29.95 -13.65 10.10
C ALA A 129 -29.89 -12.46 11.09
N VAL A 130 -28.76 -12.30 11.79
CA VAL A 130 -28.55 -11.17 12.70
C VAL A 130 -28.62 -9.84 11.95
N MET A 131 -27.92 -9.71 10.81
CA MET A 131 -27.92 -8.51 9.99
C MET A 131 -29.32 -8.15 9.49
N SER A 132 -30.13 -9.14 9.11
CA SER A 132 -31.51 -8.94 8.67
C SER A 132 -32.35 -8.25 9.75
N GLU A 133 -32.31 -8.79 10.98
CA GLU A 133 -33.08 -8.26 12.10
C GLU A 133 -32.58 -6.89 12.58
N VAL A 134 -31.26 -6.67 12.60
CA VAL A 134 -30.67 -5.37 12.93
C VAL A 134 -31.02 -4.31 11.87
N ASN A 135 -31.02 -4.67 10.59
CA ASN A 135 -31.45 -3.77 9.53
C ASN A 135 -32.94 -3.43 9.63
N ALA A 136 -33.79 -4.42 9.94
CA ALA A 136 -35.22 -4.18 10.17
C ALA A 136 -35.43 -3.21 11.34
N TYR A 137 -34.66 -3.36 12.43
CA TYR A 137 -34.69 -2.43 13.56
C TYR A 137 -34.31 -1.00 13.13
N PHE A 138 -33.20 -0.80 12.42
CA PHE A 138 -32.81 0.54 11.96
C PHE A 138 -33.73 1.12 10.89
N ALA A 139 -34.42 0.29 10.10
CA ALA A 139 -35.47 0.76 9.19
C ALA A 139 -36.67 1.33 9.96
N ALA A 140 -37.04 0.70 11.09
CA ALA A 140 -38.08 1.20 11.98
C ALA A 140 -37.62 2.38 12.87
N HIS A 141 -36.31 2.49 13.13
CA HIS A 141 -35.70 3.51 14.00
C HIS A 141 -34.60 4.30 13.26
N PRO A 142 -34.92 4.99 12.14
CA PRO A 142 -33.90 5.56 11.26
C PRO A 142 -33.04 6.64 11.93
N THR A 143 -33.57 7.35 12.93
CA THR A 143 -32.85 8.38 13.67
C THR A 143 -31.76 7.81 14.59
N GLU A 144 -31.82 6.51 14.89
CA GLU A 144 -30.83 5.82 15.72
C GLU A 144 -29.59 5.39 14.95
N LYS A 145 -29.69 5.21 13.62
CA LYS A 145 -28.56 4.84 12.77
C LYS A 145 -27.68 6.06 12.50
N LYS A 146 -26.43 6.02 12.95
CA LYS A 146 -25.46 7.13 12.89
C LYS A 146 -24.37 6.97 11.84
N SER A 147 -24.29 5.83 11.16
CA SER A 147 -23.33 5.54 10.10
C SER A 147 -23.69 4.26 9.35
N ASP A 148 -22.89 3.90 8.36
CA ASP A 148 -22.93 2.61 7.67
C ASP A 148 -22.15 1.51 8.41
N HIS A 149 -21.55 1.83 9.56
CA HIS A 149 -20.73 0.91 10.34
C HIS A 149 -21.50 0.39 11.55
N ILE A 150 -21.57 -0.92 11.72
CA ILE A 150 -22.35 -1.55 12.78
C ILE A 150 -21.49 -2.58 13.52
N MET A 151 -21.44 -2.43 14.83
CA MET A 151 -20.80 -3.36 15.76
C MET A 151 -21.88 -4.10 16.53
N VAL A 152 -21.96 -5.41 16.34
CA VAL A 152 -22.94 -6.28 16.98
C VAL A 152 -22.25 -7.10 18.05
N ILE A 153 -22.81 -7.07 19.25
CA ILE A 153 -22.29 -7.79 20.42
C ILE A 153 -23.36 -8.76 20.87
N ILE A 154 -23.00 -10.04 21.01
CA ILE A 154 -23.93 -11.12 21.32
C ILE A 154 -23.52 -11.78 22.65
N PRO A 155 -24.46 -12.04 23.58
CA PRO A 155 -24.16 -12.81 24.79
C PRO A 155 -23.55 -14.17 24.46
N THR A 156 -22.60 -14.61 25.28
CA THR A 156 -22.04 -15.97 25.22
C THR A 156 -23.15 -17.03 25.29
N TYR A 157 -23.02 -18.09 24.47
CA TYR A 157 -23.99 -19.17 24.36
C TYR A 157 -23.67 -20.33 25.32
N SER A 158 -22.37 -20.53 25.55
CA SER A 158 -21.80 -21.63 26.35
C SER A 158 -20.35 -21.34 26.71
N TYR A 159 -19.83 -22.10 27.68
CA TYR A 159 -18.43 -22.06 28.09
C TYR A 159 -17.79 -23.44 27.88
N GLY A 160 -16.57 -23.47 27.35
CA GLY A 160 -15.77 -24.69 27.28
C GLY A 160 -15.31 -25.15 28.66
N ALA A 161 -14.70 -26.33 28.76
CA ALA A 161 -14.22 -26.91 30.03
C ALA A 161 -13.27 -25.99 30.81
N ASN A 162 -12.52 -25.14 30.11
CA ASN A 162 -11.58 -24.19 30.71
C ASN A 162 -12.22 -22.84 31.09
N GLY A 163 -13.53 -22.67 30.90
CA GLY A 163 -14.26 -21.42 31.10
C GLY A 163 -14.19 -20.45 29.92
N ASP A 164 -13.70 -20.89 28.76
CA ASP A 164 -13.59 -20.07 27.55
C ASP A 164 -14.98 -19.85 26.94
N PRO A 165 -15.45 -18.60 26.76
CA PRO A 165 -16.76 -18.33 26.19
C PRO A 165 -16.80 -18.71 24.70
N SER A 166 -17.99 -19.03 24.23
CA SER A 166 -18.29 -19.35 22.83
C SER A 166 -19.67 -18.79 22.51
N GLY A 167 -19.90 -18.38 21.26
CA GLY A 167 -21.15 -17.72 20.92
C GLY A 167 -21.45 -17.73 19.43
N GLY A 168 -22.25 -16.74 19.03
CA GLY A 168 -22.58 -16.48 17.64
C GLY A 168 -21.40 -15.92 16.83
N PRO A 169 -21.68 -15.20 15.74
CA PRO A 169 -20.66 -14.62 14.87
C PRO A 169 -19.57 -13.83 15.63
N PHE A 170 -18.32 -14.03 15.23
CA PHE A 170 -17.16 -13.28 15.74
C PHE A 170 -16.18 -13.03 14.59
N TYR A 171 -16.47 -12.02 13.78
CA TYR A 171 -15.67 -11.64 12.62
C TYR A 171 -16.12 -10.28 12.06
N GLY A 172 -15.27 -9.63 11.26
CA GLY A 172 -15.66 -8.52 10.39
C GLY A 172 -16.19 -8.97 9.02
N ILE A 173 -17.22 -8.29 8.50
CA ILE A 173 -17.72 -8.48 7.13
C ILE A 173 -18.26 -7.15 6.56
N GLY A 174 -17.60 -6.65 5.51
CA GLY A 174 -17.90 -5.31 4.99
C GLY A 174 -17.73 -4.26 6.07
N ARG A 175 -18.78 -3.47 6.34
CA ARG A 175 -18.82 -2.46 7.43
C ARG A 175 -19.51 -2.98 8.70
N TRP A 176 -19.66 -4.28 8.81
CA TRP A 176 -20.18 -4.95 10.01
C TRP A 176 -19.04 -5.64 10.75
N CYS A 177 -19.17 -5.71 12.06
CA CYS A 177 -18.32 -6.52 12.91
C CYS A 177 -19.17 -7.16 14.00
N PHE A 178 -18.79 -8.38 14.38
CA PHE A 178 -19.47 -9.17 15.38
C PHE A 178 -18.49 -9.56 16.46
N ALA A 179 -18.92 -9.46 17.71
CA ALA A 179 -18.17 -9.94 18.86
C ALA A 179 -19.12 -10.55 19.90
N LEU A 180 -18.54 -11.17 20.92
CA LEU A 180 -19.28 -11.74 22.04
C LEU A 180 -19.11 -10.94 23.32
N ASP A 181 -20.05 -11.13 24.24
CA ASP A 181 -19.99 -10.64 25.62
C ASP A 181 -20.06 -11.80 26.63
N TYR A 182 -19.33 -11.68 27.73
CA TYR A 182 -19.34 -12.59 28.86
C TYR A 182 -19.05 -11.83 30.16
N THR A 183 -19.33 -12.41 31.31
CA THR A 183 -19.31 -11.70 32.62
C THR A 183 -17.96 -11.07 32.97
N GLY A 184 -16.85 -11.62 32.46
CA GLY A 184 -15.49 -11.13 32.71
C GLY A 184 -14.94 -10.17 31.66
N LEU A 185 -15.69 -9.85 30.60
CA LEU A 185 -15.25 -8.93 29.54
C LEU A 185 -15.19 -7.50 30.08
N ASP A 186 -14.09 -7.13 30.72
CA ASP A 186 -13.89 -5.82 31.36
C ASP A 186 -12.44 -5.37 31.17
N THR A 187 -12.24 -4.09 30.84
CA THR A 187 -10.90 -3.51 30.61
C THR A 187 -10.04 -3.51 31.86
N ILE A 188 -10.64 -3.55 33.06
CA ILE A 188 -9.90 -3.69 34.31
C ILE A 188 -9.07 -4.97 34.35
N ASN A 189 -9.41 -5.98 33.55
CA ASN A 189 -8.74 -7.28 33.53
C ASN A 189 -7.65 -7.38 32.45
N LEU A 190 -7.57 -6.41 31.53
CA LEU A 190 -6.56 -6.42 30.47
C LEU A 190 -5.14 -6.49 31.03
N GLY A 191 -4.35 -7.46 30.55
CA GLY A 191 -2.95 -7.62 30.89
C GLY A 191 -2.66 -8.19 32.29
N LYS A 192 -3.68 -8.53 33.08
CA LYS A 192 -3.46 -9.17 34.39
C LYS A 192 -2.91 -10.59 34.20
N PRO A 193 -1.91 -11.04 34.98
CA PRO A 193 -1.36 -12.40 34.88
C PRO A 193 -2.40 -13.50 35.07
N ASP A 194 -3.39 -13.27 35.92
CA ASP A 194 -4.44 -14.23 36.27
C ASP A 194 -5.67 -14.16 35.33
N ASP A 195 -5.73 -13.15 34.46
CA ASP A 195 -6.79 -13.02 33.47
C ASP A 195 -6.49 -13.92 32.26
N LYS A 196 -7.41 -14.85 31.99
CA LYS A 196 -7.25 -15.85 30.91
C LYS A 196 -7.82 -15.39 29.57
N PHE A 197 -8.73 -14.40 29.57
CA PHE A 197 -9.71 -14.24 28.50
C PHE A 197 -9.90 -12.80 28.01
N SER A 198 -9.57 -11.78 28.81
CA SER A 198 -9.82 -10.38 28.44
C SER A 198 -8.94 -9.94 27.27
N THR A 199 -7.63 -10.25 27.25
CA THR A 199 -6.80 -9.97 26.07
C THR A 199 -7.33 -10.70 24.83
N LYS A 200 -7.68 -11.97 24.95
CA LYS A 200 -8.23 -12.76 23.81
C LYS A 200 -9.50 -12.13 23.24
N TRP A 201 -10.47 -11.81 24.09
CA TRP A 201 -11.80 -11.40 23.63
C TRP A 201 -11.95 -9.89 23.42
N ILE A 202 -11.32 -9.04 24.23
CA ILE A 202 -11.28 -7.59 23.96
C ILE A 202 -10.31 -7.29 22.80
N GLY A 203 -9.17 -7.98 22.74
CA GLY A 203 -8.24 -7.89 21.61
C GLY A 203 -8.87 -8.40 20.32
N GLY A 204 -9.54 -9.55 20.37
CA GLY A 204 -10.34 -10.05 19.24
C GLY A 204 -11.42 -9.04 18.82
N MET A 205 -12.19 -8.52 19.78
CA MET A 205 -13.23 -7.51 19.51
C MET A 205 -12.63 -6.27 18.82
N ALA A 206 -11.47 -5.80 19.27
CA ALA A 206 -10.80 -4.64 18.69
C ALA A 206 -10.33 -4.91 17.25
N HIS A 207 -9.84 -6.13 16.98
CA HIS A 207 -9.42 -6.58 15.66
C HIS A 207 -10.61 -6.69 14.69
N GLU A 208 -11.69 -7.35 15.10
CA GLU A 208 -12.90 -7.47 14.28
C GLU A 208 -13.57 -6.11 14.05
N MET A 209 -13.56 -5.23 15.06
CA MET A 209 -13.99 -3.85 14.88
C MET A 209 -13.12 -3.14 13.82
N GLY A 210 -11.80 -3.37 13.83
CA GLY A 210 -10.88 -2.90 12.79
C GLY A 210 -11.35 -3.26 11.38
N HIS A 211 -11.72 -4.53 11.15
CA HIS A 211 -12.33 -4.96 9.89
C HIS A 211 -13.64 -4.23 9.59
N GLY A 212 -14.54 -4.13 10.57
CA GLY A 212 -15.79 -3.40 10.45
C GLY A 212 -15.63 -1.91 10.13
N ILE A 213 -14.44 -1.33 10.36
CA ILE A 213 -14.08 0.05 10.00
C ILE A 213 -13.08 0.12 8.83
N ASN A 214 -13.13 -0.89 7.96
CA ASN A 214 -12.43 -1.01 6.66
C ASN A 214 -10.94 -1.38 6.72
N LEU A 215 -10.41 -1.79 7.87
CA LEU A 215 -9.00 -2.18 7.96
C LEU A 215 -8.77 -3.62 7.47
N PRO A 216 -7.84 -3.85 6.53
CA PRO A 216 -7.35 -5.19 6.22
C PRO A 216 -6.31 -5.64 7.26
N HIS A 217 -5.95 -6.92 7.22
CA HIS A 217 -4.80 -7.40 7.97
C HIS A 217 -3.49 -6.71 7.55
N ASN A 218 -2.58 -6.54 8.51
CA ASN A 218 -1.18 -6.20 8.25
C ASN A 218 -0.29 -6.46 9.46
N GLY A 219 1.00 -6.71 9.21
CA GLY A 219 2.02 -6.89 10.23
C GLY A 219 2.85 -5.62 10.54
N GLY A 220 2.70 -4.55 9.77
CA GLY A 220 3.50 -3.33 9.93
C GLY A 220 4.96 -3.50 9.47
N ALA A 221 5.70 -2.39 9.47
CA ALA A 221 7.13 -2.35 9.15
C ALA A 221 8.00 -2.83 10.32
N GLN A 222 9.13 -3.50 10.06
CA GLN A 222 9.98 -4.05 11.13
C GLN A 222 10.50 -2.97 12.09
N SER A 223 10.94 -1.82 11.58
CA SER A 223 11.38 -0.68 12.39
C SER A 223 10.30 -0.19 13.36
N GLN A 224 9.03 -0.17 12.93
CA GLN A 224 7.90 0.24 13.76
C GLN A 224 7.56 -0.82 14.80
N ASN A 225 7.63 -2.10 14.45
CA ASN A 225 7.37 -3.18 15.39
C ASN A 225 8.40 -3.21 16.54
N ILE A 226 9.66 -2.86 16.27
CA ILE A 226 10.69 -2.72 17.31
C ILE A 226 10.30 -1.64 18.33
N LEU A 227 9.68 -0.55 17.88
CA LEU A 227 9.31 0.57 18.72
C LEU A 227 7.95 0.38 19.43
N TYR A 228 6.99 -0.22 18.73
CA TYR A 228 5.56 -0.16 19.10
C TYR A 228 4.92 -1.53 19.31
N GLY A 229 5.66 -2.62 19.06
CA GLY A 229 5.22 -3.99 19.27
C GLY A 229 4.47 -4.56 18.07
N THR A 230 3.24 -5.05 18.27
CA THR A 230 2.48 -5.77 17.25
C THR A 230 1.34 -4.93 16.71
N THR A 231 1.11 -4.91 15.39
CA THR A 231 -0.05 -4.24 14.81
C THR A 231 -1.36 -4.87 15.28
N LEU A 232 -2.39 -4.06 15.57
CA LEU A 232 -3.71 -4.55 15.97
C LEU A 232 -4.28 -5.52 14.92
N MET A 233 -4.16 -5.13 13.65
CA MET A 233 -4.62 -5.88 12.49
C MET A 233 -3.66 -6.99 12.03
N GLY A 234 -2.56 -7.21 12.75
CA GLY A 234 -1.74 -8.40 12.63
C GLY A 234 -2.16 -9.40 13.69
N TYR A 235 -1.23 -9.80 14.55
CA TYR A 235 -1.52 -10.64 15.72
C TYR A 235 -1.82 -9.82 16.99
N GLY A 236 -2.27 -8.58 16.81
CA GLY A 236 -2.53 -7.65 17.90
C GLY A 236 -3.69 -8.03 18.79
N ASN A 237 -4.64 -8.82 18.27
CA ASN A 237 -5.71 -9.42 19.05
C ASN A 237 -5.19 -10.27 20.23
N GLY A 238 -4.02 -10.89 20.09
CA GLY A 238 -3.39 -11.68 21.16
C GLY A 238 -2.45 -10.89 22.08
N THR A 239 -2.15 -9.63 21.74
CA THR A 239 -1.19 -8.80 22.50
C THR A 239 -1.85 -7.61 23.20
N LEU A 240 -3.05 -7.20 22.78
CA LEU A 240 -3.71 -6.00 23.33
C LEU A 240 -3.84 -6.06 24.86
N GLY A 241 -3.31 -5.04 25.53
CA GLY A 241 -3.27 -4.94 26.99
C GLY A 241 -2.18 -5.78 27.67
N LYS A 242 -1.62 -6.80 27.00
CA LYS A 242 -0.58 -7.70 27.53
C LYS A 242 0.84 -7.31 27.08
N ALA A 243 0.97 -6.80 25.87
CA ALA A 243 2.21 -6.33 25.26
C ALA A 243 1.93 -5.09 24.41
N PRO A 244 2.96 -4.35 23.95
CA PRO A 244 2.75 -3.19 23.08
C PRO A 244 2.01 -3.60 21.79
N THR A 245 0.91 -2.89 21.52
CA THR A 245 0.06 -3.08 20.34
C THR A 245 -0.22 -1.71 19.71
N TYR A 246 -0.26 -1.64 18.38
CA TYR A 246 -0.42 -0.37 17.67
C TYR A 246 -1.23 -0.44 16.37
N PHE A 247 -1.71 0.71 15.87
CA PHE A 247 -2.13 0.81 14.46
C PHE A 247 -0.94 1.18 13.59
N SER A 248 -0.77 0.52 12.45
CA SER A 248 0.24 0.88 11.46
C SER A 248 -0.09 2.25 10.83
N PRO A 249 0.87 2.94 10.19
CA PRO A 249 0.55 4.16 9.44
C PRO A 249 -0.41 3.89 8.27
N ALA A 250 -0.42 2.68 7.70
CA ALA A 250 -1.38 2.28 6.68
C ALA A 250 -2.81 2.19 7.25
N ASP A 251 -2.96 1.67 8.47
CA ASP A 251 -4.25 1.66 9.16
C ASP A 251 -4.73 3.10 9.37
N ALA A 252 -3.88 3.97 9.90
CA ALA A 252 -4.23 5.37 10.15
C ALA A 252 -4.60 6.13 8.86
N ALA A 253 -3.90 5.87 7.75
CA ALA A 253 -4.23 6.43 6.43
C ALA A 253 -5.63 6.03 5.95
N ILE A 254 -6.04 4.78 6.15
CA ILE A 254 -7.38 4.29 5.83
C ILE A 254 -8.42 4.94 6.76
N LEU A 255 -8.19 4.87 8.07
CA LEU A 255 -9.12 5.40 9.07
C LEU A 255 -9.34 6.91 8.90
N ALA A 256 -8.29 7.67 8.60
CA ALA A 256 -8.36 9.12 8.46
C ALA A 256 -9.40 9.60 7.43
N ASN A 257 -9.73 8.74 6.48
CA ASN A 257 -10.63 8.99 5.37
C ASN A 257 -11.98 8.26 5.51
N GLY A 258 -12.13 7.41 6.52
CA GLY A 258 -13.37 6.69 6.80
C GLY A 258 -14.48 7.58 7.36
N GLN A 259 -15.74 7.17 7.14
CA GLN A 259 -16.94 7.88 7.58
C GLN A 259 -16.93 8.20 9.08
N LEU A 260 -16.49 7.25 9.91
CA LEU A 260 -16.45 7.38 11.39
C LEU A 260 -15.41 8.37 11.92
N PHE A 261 -14.52 8.88 11.06
CA PHE A 261 -13.43 9.80 11.40
C PHE A 261 -13.61 11.17 10.75
N SER A 262 -14.81 11.43 10.22
CA SER A 262 -15.17 12.64 9.50
C SER A 262 -16.08 13.54 10.33
N ASN A 263 -15.78 14.84 10.27
CA ASN A 263 -16.62 15.91 10.80
C ASN A 263 -17.41 16.61 9.67
N VAL A 264 -17.39 16.04 8.47
CA VAL A 264 -18.05 16.59 7.28
C VAL A 264 -19.22 15.68 6.91
N THR A 265 -20.42 16.26 6.86
CA THR A 265 -21.60 15.61 6.29
C THR A 265 -21.42 15.40 4.80
N ARG A 266 -21.57 14.16 4.33
CA ARG A 266 -21.42 13.78 2.92
C ARG A 266 -22.52 12.79 2.53
N GLY A 267 -23.08 12.95 1.33
CA GLY A 267 -24.09 12.04 0.77
C GLY A 267 -23.51 10.90 -0.07
N ASP A 268 -22.21 10.93 -0.33
CA ASP A 268 -21.50 10.11 -1.32
C ASP A 268 -20.42 9.22 -0.67
N TRP A 269 -20.57 8.91 0.62
CA TRP A 269 -19.72 7.95 1.33
C TRP A 269 -19.64 6.64 0.55
N TYR A 270 -18.42 6.15 0.35
CA TYR A 270 -18.13 4.85 -0.25
C TYR A 270 -18.63 4.62 -1.68
N THR A 271 -19.21 5.62 -2.36
CA THR A 271 -19.50 5.52 -3.79
C THR A 271 -18.21 5.58 -4.61
N ASP A 272 -18.25 5.07 -5.84
CA ASP A 272 -17.11 5.03 -6.76
C ASP A 272 -16.38 6.39 -6.85
N PRO A 273 -15.05 6.44 -6.59
CA PRO A 273 -14.26 7.66 -6.69
C PRO A 273 -13.82 8.01 -8.12
N GLY A 274 -14.22 7.24 -9.14
CA GLY A 274 -13.84 7.47 -10.54
C GLY A 274 -12.31 7.45 -10.72
N CYS A 275 -11.63 6.62 -9.94
CA CYS A 275 -10.17 6.64 -9.84
C CYS A 275 -9.50 5.59 -10.72
N GLN A 276 -8.43 5.98 -11.39
CA GLN A 276 -7.60 5.11 -12.21
C GLN A 276 -6.13 5.43 -11.98
N VAL A 277 -5.33 4.39 -11.69
CA VAL A 277 -3.87 4.50 -11.72
C VAL A 277 -3.44 4.52 -13.18
N LYS A 278 -2.75 5.58 -13.58
CA LYS A 278 -2.37 5.85 -14.98
C LYS A 278 -0.96 5.41 -15.30
N GLN A 279 -0.05 5.61 -14.34
CA GLN A 279 1.35 5.27 -14.47
C GLN A 279 1.89 4.82 -13.11
N VAL A 280 2.78 3.84 -13.12
CA VAL A 280 3.51 3.36 -11.94
C VAL A 280 4.96 3.12 -12.33
N TYR A 281 5.91 3.83 -11.72
CA TYR A 281 7.33 3.52 -11.84
C TYR A 281 7.77 2.78 -10.58
N ALA A 282 8.53 1.71 -10.74
CA ALA A 282 9.03 0.93 -9.62
C ALA A 282 10.44 0.42 -9.87
N GLU A 283 11.29 0.53 -8.86
CA GLU A 283 12.68 0.09 -8.90
C GLU A 283 13.19 -0.36 -7.54
N TYR A 284 14.28 -1.12 -7.55
CA TYR A 284 15.11 -1.33 -6.37
C TYR A 284 16.37 -0.47 -6.49
N ASN A 285 16.51 0.49 -5.58
CA ASN A 285 17.71 1.32 -5.50
C ASN A 285 18.72 0.66 -4.55
N SER A 286 19.79 0.11 -5.11
CA SER A 286 20.82 -0.63 -4.35
C SER A 286 21.63 0.26 -3.43
N ALA A 287 21.89 1.52 -3.80
CA ALA A 287 22.63 2.47 -2.97
C ALA A 287 21.86 2.86 -1.71
N ALA A 288 20.54 3.01 -1.82
CA ALA A 288 19.65 3.31 -0.69
C ALA A 288 19.09 2.05 -0.01
N ALA A 289 19.39 0.85 -0.52
CA ALA A 289 18.81 -0.42 -0.08
C ALA A 289 17.28 -0.35 0.09
N SER A 290 16.59 0.23 -0.90
CA SER A 290 15.15 0.55 -0.80
C SER A 290 14.41 0.26 -2.09
N ILE A 291 13.18 -0.22 -1.96
CA ILE A 291 12.22 -0.29 -3.06
C ILE A 291 11.58 1.10 -3.20
N ILE A 292 11.64 1.69 -4.38
CA ILE A 292 11.08 3.00 -4.67
C ILE A 292 9.93 2.81 -5.65
N VAL A 293 8.76 3.34 -5.30
CA VAL A 293 7.60 3.33 -6.19
C VAL A 293 7.05 4.74 -6.30
N SER A 294 6.78 5.18 -7.51
CA SER A 294 6.08 6.43 -7.81
C SER A 294 5.05 6.23 -8.91
N GLY A 295 4.22 7.22 -9.17
CA GLY A 295 3.25 7.11 -10.24
C GLY A 295 2.25 8.24 -10.27
N LYS A 296 1.30 8.09 -11.19
CA LYS A 296 0.19 9.01 -11.40
C LYS A 296 -1.15 8.30 -11.37
N PHE A 297 -2.18 9.01 -10.94
CA PHE A 297 -3.57 8.59 -10.96
C PHE A 297 -4.47 9.75 -11.39
N SER A 298 -5.66 9.44 -11.86
CA SER A 298 -6.77 10.40 -11.99
C SER A 298 -7.89 9.97 -11.04
N ALA A 299 -8.60 10.91 -10.42
CA ALA A 299 -9.78 10.62 -9.61
C ALA A 299 -10.79 11.76 -9.68
N THR A 300 -12.09 11.44 -9.62
CA THR A 300 -13.14 12.47 -9.47
C THR A 300 -13.33 12.87 -8.02
N LYS A 301 -12.99 11.97 -7.09
CA LYS A 301 -12.94 12.24 -5.65
C LYS A 301 -11.47 12.31 -5.18
N PRO A 302 -11.04 13.40 -4.53
CA PRO A 302 -9.66 13.55 -4.08
C PRO A 302 -9.14 12.36 -3.26
N VAL A 303 -7.96 11.87 -3.63
CA VAL A 303 -7.13 11.02 -2.77
C VAL A 303 -6.50 11.92 -1.70
N LYS A 304 -6.54 11.50 -0.44
CA LYS A 304 -5.97 12.27 0.69
C LYS A 304 -4.81 11.56 1.38
N ASP A 305 -4.82 10.24 1.32
CA ASP A 305 -3.80 9.37 1.89
C ASP A 305 -3.60 8.14 0.99
N ILE A 306 -2.45 7.50 1.11
CA ILE A 306 -2.12 6.31 0.35
C ILE A 306 -1.51 5.29 1.30
N ALA A 307 -2.08 4.09 1.34
CA ALA A 307 -1.55 2.97 2.10
C ALA A 307 -0.92 1.95 1.14
N TYR A 308 0.21 1.38 1.55
CA TYR A 308 0.97 0.42 0.76
C TYR A 308 1.11 -0.88 1.53
N TYR A 309 0.88 -2.01 0.85
CA TYR A 309 0.95 -3.35 1.43
C TYR A 309 1.90 -4.20 0.61
N ASN A 310 2.78 -4.92 1.29
CA ASN A 310 3.65 -5.93 0.70
C ASN A 310 3.37 -7.26 1.38
N ARG A 311 2.61 -8.12 0.71
CA ARG A 311 2.22 -9.43 1.21
C ARG A 311 3.12 -10.50 0.64
N ASN A 312 3.73 -11.32 1.49
CA ASN A 312 4.44 -12.50 1.04
C ASN A 312 3.43 -13.56 0.59
N THR A 313 3.41 -13.91 -0.70
CA THR A 313 2.41 -14.84 -1.25
C THR A 313 2.71 -16.30 -0.97
N GLY A 314 3.92 -16.62 -0.47
CA GLY A 314 4.30 -18.00 -0.12
C GLY A 314 3.88 -18.43 1.29
N ASN A 315 3.70 -17.49 2.22
CA ASN A 315 3.45 -17.82 3.64
C ASN A 315 2.45 -16.89 4.37
N ASP A 316 1.96 -15.83 3.73
CA ASP A 316 1.06 -14.85 4.34
C ASP A 316 -0.30 -14.79 3.62
N ASN A 317 -0.95 -15.94 3.44
CA ASN A 317 -2.24 -16.02 2.75
C ASN A 317 -3.29 -15.07 3.34
N GLY A 318 -3.29 -14.89 4.67
CA GLY A 318 -4.22 -14.01 5.38
C GLY A 318 -3.84 -12.53 5.39
N GLY A 319 -2.60 -12.15 5.04
CA GLY A 319 -2.13 -10.77 5.10
C GLY A 319 -1.69 -10.29 6.51
N TYR A 320 -1.68 -11.17 7.51
CA TYR A 320 -1.32 -10.84 8.90
C TYR A 320 0.12 -10.37 9.06
N ASN A 321 1.01 -10.76 8.15
CA ASN A 321 2.43 -10.38 8.17
C ASN A 321 2.78 -9.35 7.09
N SER A 322 1.79 -8.80 6.39
CA SER A 322 2.02 -7.86 5.31
C SER A 322 2.75 -6.62 5.82
N VAL A 323 3.87 -6.28 5.19
CA VAL A 323 4.68 -5.12 5.52
C VAL A 323 3.99 -3.89 4.95
N THR A 324 3.69 -2.91 5.79
CA THR A 324 2.89 -1.75 5.39
C THR A 324 3.62 -0.42 5.55
N PHE A 325 3.30 0.50 4.65
CA PHE A 325 3.77 1.88 4.65
C PHE A 325 2.59 2.81 4.31
N ALA A 326 2.76 4.11 4.52
CA ALA A 326 1.81 5.11 4.06
C ALA A 326 2.52 6.37 3.57
N SER A 327 1.85 7.12 2.70
CA SER A 327 2.28 8.45 2.26
C SER A 327 1.08 9.36 2.01
N LYS A 328 1.38 10.65 1.80
CA LYS A 328 0.44 11.61 1.22
C LYS A 328 0.59 11.59 -0.32
N PRO A 329 -0.49 11.88 -1.06
CA PRO A 329 -0.36 12.20 -2.48
C PRO A 329 0.53 13.44 -2.68
N ILE A 330 1.20 13.49 -3.80
CA ILE A 330 1.95 14.65 -4.28
C ILE A 330 1.02 15.42 -5.22
N GLY A 331 0.68 16.65 -4.84
CA GLY A 331 -0.32 17.42 -5.58
C GLY A 331 -1.68 16.71 -5.57
N THR A 332 -2.33 16.66 -6.73
CA THR A 332 -3.68 16.09 -6.88
C THR A 332 -3.71 14.73 -7.56
N ASP A 333 -2.61 14.30 -8.19
CA ASP A 333 -2.61 13.20 -9.17
C ASP A 333 -1.38 12.28 -9.07
N SER A 334 -0.49 12.49 -8.11
CA SER A 334 0.81 11.80 -8.09
C SER A 334 1.10 11.17 -6.72
N PHE A 335 1.99 10.17 -6.71
CA PHE A 335 2.46 9.55 -5.46
C PHE A 335 3.92 9.12 -5.57
N ARG A 336 4.55 9.00 -4.40
CA ARG A 336 5.88 8.41 -4.25
C ARG A 336 6.03 7.80 -2.86
N ILE A 337 6.66 6.64 -2.79
CA ILE A 337 7.04 5.97 -1.55
C ILE A 337 8.45 5.38 -1.67
N VAL A 338 9.19 5.42 -0.58
CA VAL A 338 10.47 4.73 -0.40
C VAL A 338 10.27 3.71 0.72
N MET A 339 10.50 2.45 0.42
CA MET A 339 10.31 1.33 1.34
C MET A 339 11.67 0.67 1.62
N PRO A 340 12.29 0.93 2.79
CA PRO A 340 13.58 0.35 3.13
C PRO A 340 13.50 -1.18 3.18
N VAL A 341 14.46 -1.87 2.57
CA VAL A 341 14.53 -3.35 2.60
C VAL A 341 14.71 -3.87 4.04
N SER A 342 15.26 -3.06 4.94
CA SER A 342 15.36 -3.39 6.38
C SER A 342 14.02 -3.55 7.07
N ASP A 343 12.91 -3.05 6.51
CA ASP A 343 11.58 -3.20 7.09
C ASP A 343 10.87 -4.51 6.69
N PHE A 344 11.47 -5.28 5.78
CA PHE A 344 10.95 -6.56 5.31
C PHE A 344 11.48 -7.74 6.13
N ARG A 345 10.56 -8.60 6.58
CA ARG A 345 10.86 -9.82 7.35
C ARG A 345 11.43 -10.92 6.46
N ASP A 346 10.67 -11.31 5.44
CA ASP A 346 11.03 -12.42 4.56
C ASP A 346 11.75 -11.88 3.32
N LYS A 347 13.07 -12.11 3.25
CA LYS A 347 13.91 -11.64 2.15
C LYS A 347 14.59 -12.79 1.40
N GLY A 348 14.21 -14.03 1.71
CA GLY A 348 14.67 -15.21 0.99
C GLY A 348 14.12 -15.26 -0.44
N ASN A 349 14.25 -16.41 -1.10
CA ASN A 349 13.67 -16.63 -2.42
C ASN A 349 12.14 -16.76 -2.30
N THR A 350 11.45 -15.63 -2.30
CA THR A 350 10.01 -15.55 -2.06
C THR A 350 9.32 -14.53 -2.96
N ASN A 351 8.05 -14.78 -3.25
CA ASN A 351 7.22 -13.89 -4.05
C ASN A 351 6.42 -12.94 -3.16
N TYR A 352 6.19 -11.74 -3.67
CA TYR A 352 5.43 -10.71 -3.00
C TYR A 352 4.36 -10.14 -3.92
N GLU A 353 3.23 -9.83 -3.33
CA GLU A 353 2.19 -8.98 -3.88
C GLU A 353 2.31 -7.59 -3.27
N PHE A 354 2.51 -6.59 -4.11
CA PHE A 354 2.50 -5.19 -3.75
C PHE A 354 1.14 -4.58 -4.07
N THR A 355 0.50 -3.94 -3.09
CA THR A 355 -0.76 -3.24 -3.28
C THR A 355 -0.62 -1.77 -2.89
N ILE A 356 -1.02 -0.88 -3.79
CA ILE A 356 -1.25 0.54 -3.51
C ILE A 356 -2.74 0.72 -3.25
N ARG A 357 -3.10 1.30 -2.11
CA ARG A 357 -4.47 1.67 -1.74
C ARG A 357 -4.58 3.18 -1.69
N LEU A 358 -5.21 3.77 -2.70
CA LEU A 358 -5.52 5.20 -2.76
C LEU A 358 -6.75 5.46 -1.89
N CYS A 359 -6.58 6.14 -0.75
CA CYS A 359 -7.65 6.44 0.19
C CYS A 359 -8.30 7.78 -0.15
N HIS A 360 -9.54 7.74 -0.60
CA HIS A 360 -10.30 8.91 -1.03
C HIS A 360 -11.02 9.57 0.13
N GLU A 361 -11.26 10.87 0.04
CA GLU A 361 -11.96 11.65 1.09
C GLU A 361 -13.38 11.15 1.44
N ASN A 362 -13.98 10.33 0.59
CA ASN A 362 -15.26 9.68 0.83
C ASN A 362 -15.15 8.27 1.43
N GLY A 363 -13.96 7.91 1.93
CA GLY A 363 -13.66 6.61 2.51
C GLY A 363 -13.60 5.45 1.52
N SER A 364 -13.83 5.68 0.22
CA SER A 364 -13.59 4.67 -0.79
C SER A 364 -12.08 4.45 -0.98
N ILE A 365 -11.74 3.25 -1.48
CA ILE A 365 -10.36 2.85 -1.71
C ILE A 365 -10.24 2.30 -3.12
N THR A 366 -9.35 2.86 -3.93
CA THR A 366 -8.95 2.28 -5.21
C THR A 366 -7.63 1.55 -5.05
N SER A 367 -7.58 0.29 -5.50
CA SER A 367 -6.39 -0.55 -5.37
C SER A 367 -5.69 -0.76 -6.71
N TYR A 368 -4.36 -0.69 -6.70
CA TYR A 368 -3.49 -1.20 -7.75
C TYR A 368 -2.64 -2.32 -7.18
N VAL A 369 -2.57 -3.44 -7.89
CA VAL A 369 -1.87 -4.66 -7.43
C VAL A 369 -0.79 -5.01 -8.44
N ALA A 370 0.40 -5.34 -7.95
CA ALA A 370 1.52 -5.81 -8.75
C ALA A 370 2.26 -6.94 -8.02
N ALA A 371 3.06 -7.70 -8.78
CA ALA A 371 3.91 -8.75 -8.22
C ALA A 371 5.39 -8.38 -8.34
N TYR A 372 6.17 -8.79 -7.36
CA TYR A 372 7.63 -8.78 -7.39
C TYR A 372 8.17 -9.94 -6.53
N SER A 373 9.48 -10.09 -6.43
CA SER A 373 10.07 -11.13 -5.59
C SER A 373 11.31 -10.62 -4.85
N PHE A 374 11.73 -11.38 -3.84
CA PHE A 374 13.09 -11.34 -3.32
C PHE A 374 13.85 -12.54 -3.87
N VAL A 375 15.10 -12.32 -4.27
CA VAL A 375 16.05 -13.36 -4.67
C VAL A 375 17.35 -13.12 -3.91
N ASN A 376 17.76 -14.09 -3.10
CA ASN A 376 18.98 -14.03 -2.28
C ASN A 376 19.10 -12.71 -1.47
N GLY A 377 18.04 -12.27 -0.80
CA GLY A 377 18.06 -11.04 0.01
C GLY A 377 17.78 -9.75 -0.77
N THR A 378 17.68 -9.81 -2.10
CA THR A 378 17.58 -8.63 -2.97
C THR A 378 16.20 -8.55 -3.63
N PRO A 379 15.49 -7.42 -3.57
CA PRO A 379 14.25 -7.24 -4.33
C PRO A 379 14.50 -7.27 -5.83
N VAL A 380 13.67 -8.00 -6.56
CA VAL A 380 13.63 -8.06 -8.02
C VAL A 380 12.32 -7.43 -8.48
N ILE A 381 12.40 -6.17 -8.94
CA ILE A 381 11.24 -5.38 -9.34
C ILE A 381 10.98 -5.56 -10.84
N THR A 382 9.95 -6.32 -11.17
CA THR A 382 9.56 -6.62 -12.56
C THR A 382 8.34 -5.82 -13.02
N PHE A 383 7.63 -5.17 -12.11
CA PHE A 383 6.47 -4.35 -12.42
C PHE A 383 6.83 -2.88 -12.65
N GLY A 384 5.81 -2.11 -13.01
CA GLY A 384 5.92 -0.69 -13.29
C GLY A 384 6.33 -0.37 -14.73
N ASP A 385 5.78 0.72 -15.21
CA ASP A 385 6.20 1.42 -16.41
C ASP A 385 7.69 1.74 -16.34
N LYS A 386 8.35 1.64 -17.49
CA LYS A 386 9.72 2.07 -17.65
C LYS A 386 9.72 3.53 -18.09
N PRO A 387 10.68 4.36 -17.65
CA PRO A 387 10.77 5.77 -18.02
C PRO A 387 11.30 5.91 -19.46
N VAL A 388 10.66 5.23 -20.42
CA VAL A 388 10.96 5.31 -21.85
C VAL A 388 10.89 6.78 -22.25
N TYR A 389 11.97 7.27 -22.86
CA TYR A 389 12.02 8.65 -23.34
C TYR A 389 10.86 8.93 -24.31
N ASP A 390 10.33 10.15 -24.24
CA ASP A 390 9.28 10.60 -25.14
C ASP A 390 9.77 10.55 -26.59
N LYS A 391 9.05 9.79 -27.42
CA LYS A 391 9.37 9.55 -28.83
C LYS A 391 8.73 10.56 -29.77
N THR A 392 7.97 11.53 -29.26
CA THR A 392 7.26 12.52 -30.10
C THR A 392 8.20 13.30 -31.02
N ALA A 393 9.44 13.54 -30.60
CA ALA A 393 10.47 14.21 -31.41
C ALA A 393 11.34 13.24 -32.25
N TRP A 394 11.13 11.92 -32.13
CA TRP A 394 11.96 10.93 -32.79
C TRP A 394 11.57 10.80 -34.26
N THR A 395 12.56 10.52 -35.11
CA THR A 395 12.33 10.26 -36.54
C THR A 395 13.11 9.04 -37.01
N VAL A 396 12.53 8.31 -37.95
CA VAL A 396 13.28 7.30 -38.71
C VAL A 396 13.99 8.00 -39.87
N ILE A 397 15.32 8.01 -39.84
CA ILE A 397 16.16 8.74 -40.81
C ILE A 397 16.76 7.83 -41.89
N ALA A 398 16.80 6.52 -41.66
CA ALA A 398 17.22 5.53 -42.66
C ALA A 398 16.69 4.13 -42.31
N PHE A 399 16.45 3.29 -43.33
CA PHE A 399 16.07 1.89 -43.16
C PHE A 399 16.48 1.04 -44.37
N SER A 400 16.67 -0.26 -44.20
CA SER A 400 17.01 -1.18 -45.30
C SER A 400 15.82 -1.48 -46.21
N SER A 401 14.66 -1.75 -45.62
CA SER A 401 13.42 -2.09 -46.34
C SER A 401 12.19 -1.85 -45.47
N GLN A 402 11.04 -1.73 -46.10
CA GLN A 402 9.73 -1.72 -45.44
C GLN A 402 8.66 -2.28 -46.38
N GLU A 403 7.65 -2.91 -45.80
CA GLU A 403 6.43 -3.29 -46.51
C GLU A 403 5.41 -2.15 -46.42
N THR A 404 5.01 -1.60 -47.56
CA THR A 404 3.95 -0.58 -47.63
C THR A 404 2.96 -0.83 -48.76
N ALA A 405 3.15 -1.90 -49.55
CA ALA A 405 2.32 -2.20 -50.71
C ALA A 405 1.16 -3.14 -50.33
N SER A 406 1.43 -4.16 -49.52
CA SER A 406 0.42 -5.15 -49.11
C SER A 406 -0.05 -5.01 -47.65
N GLU A 407 0.68 -4.29 -46.80
CA GLU A 407 0.24 -3.91 -45.45
C GLU A 407 0.94 -2.63 -44.99
N ASN A 408 0.49 -2.04 -43.87
CA ASN A 408 1.15 -0.89 -43.25
C ASN A 408 2.31 -1.36 -42.35
N GLY A 409 3.43 -1.79 -42.96
CA GLY A 409 4.66 -2.18 -42.30
C GLY A 409 5.76 -1.10 -42.33
N ALA A 410 5.36 0.18 -42.37
CA ALA A 410 6.29 1.30 -42.50
C ALA A 410 7.28 1.37 -41.33
N ALA A 411 8.52 1.79 -41.60
CA ALA A 411 9.59 1.84 -40.58
C ALA A 411 9.27 2.77 -39.40
N ILE A 412 8.50 3.85 -39.64
CA ILE A 412 8.09 4.79 -38.59
C ILE A 412 7.24 4.15 -37.49
N ASN A 413 6.53 3.07 -37.79
CA ASN A 413 5.66 2.39 -36.83
C ASN A 413 6.45 1.81 -35.64
N ILE A 414 7.78 1.65 -35.74
CA ILE A 414 8.62 1.16 -34.64
C ILE A 414 8.80 2.18 -33.50
N ILE A 415 8.40 3.44 -33.71
CA ILE A 415 8.57 4.54 -32.74
C ILE A 415 7.27 5.33 -32.50
N ASP A 416 6.12 4.83 -32.93
CA ASP A 416 4.85 5.56 -32.91
C ASP A 416 4.10 5.48 -31.56
N GLY A 417 4.62 4.70 -30.60
CA GLY A 417 4.02 4.55 -29.27
C GLY A 417 2.89 3.52 -29.24
N SER A 418 2.60 2.84 -30.36
CA SER A 418 1.52 1.88 -30.48
C SER A 418 2.03 0.44 -30.42
N GLY A 419 1.46 -0.33 -29.50
CA GLY A 419 1.77 -1.75 -29.38
C GLY A 419 1.08 -2.63 -30.44
N SER A 420 0.29 -2.06 -31.36
CA SER A 420 -0.52 -2.79 -32.35
C SER A 420 -0.11 -2.51 -33.80
N SER A 421 0.57 -1.39 -34.07
CA SER A 421 1.27 -1.16 -35.34
C SER A 421 2.64 -1.85 -35.30
N PHE A 422 3.28 -1.94 -36.46
CA PHE A 422 4.58 -2.57 -36.59
C PHE A 422 5.30 -2.10 -37.85
N TRP A 423 6.62 -2.12 -37.79
CA TRP A 423 7.46 -2.21 -38.98
C TRP A 423 7.53 -3.66 -39.45
N HIS A 424 7.56 -3.87 -40.77
CA HIS A 424 7.87 -5.15 -41.40
C HIS A 424 8.84 -4.92 -42.56
N SER A 425 9.90 -5.72 -42.66
CA SER A 425 10.75 -5.79 -43.85
C SER A 425 9.92 -6.14 -45.09
N ARG A 426 10.24 -5.58 -46.26
CA ARG A 426 9.45 -5.81 -47.49
C ARG A 426 9.33 -7.31 -47.82
N TRP A 427 8.10 -7.79 -48.05
CA TRP A 427 7.83 -9.19 -48.38
C TRP A 427 6.99 -9.39 -49.63
N SER A 428 6.14 -8.42 -50.00
CA SER A 428 5.17 -8.56 -51.10
C SER A 428 5.80 -8.50 -52.49
N SER A 429 6.92 -7.79 -52.61
CA SER A 429 7.62 -7.56 -53.87
C SER A 429 9.12 -7.44 -53.63
N ASN A 430 9.93 -8.16 -54.41
CA ASN A 430 11.38 -8.22 -54.26
C ASN A 430 11.82 -8.28 -52.77
N ALA A 431 11.40 -9.38 -52.13
CA ALA A 431 11.57 -9.64 -50.71
C ALA A 431 13.00 -9.35 -50.26
N ALA A 432 13.15 -8.50 -49.23
CA ALA A 432 14.46 -8.13 -48.72
C ALA A 432 14.99 -9.23 -47.79
N THR A 433 16.30 -9.45 -47.78
CA THR A 433 16.98 -10.42 -46.91
C THR A 433 17.72 -9.74 -45.77
N TYR A 434 17.95 -10.48 -44.69
CA TYR A 434 18.85 -10.05 -43.62
C TYR A 434 20.27 -9.74 -44.16
N PRO A 435 21.01 -8.82 -43.51
CA PRO A 435 20.61 -8.04 -42.35
C PRO A 435 19.63 -6.91 -42.71
N HIS A 436 18.68 -6.64 -41.80
CA HIS A 436 17.78 -5.49 -41.90
C HIS A 436 18.23 -4.40 -40.95
N TYR A 437 18.08 -3.12 -41.32
CA TYR A 437 18.40 -2.02 -40.42
C TYR A 437 17.34 -0.94 -40.37
N ILE A 438 17.23 -0.29 -39.22
CA ILE A 438 16.51 0.97 -39.01
C ILE A 438 17.41 1.91 -38.22
N THR A 439 17.46 3.17 -38.62
CA THR A 439 18.21 4.25 -37.94
C THR A 439 17.24 5.31 -37.44
N ILE A 440 17.36 5.65 -36.17
CA ILE A 440 16.48 6.58 -35.47
C ILE A 440 17.30 7.77 -34.97
N ASP A 441 16.80 8.99 -35.23
CA ASP A 441 17.23 10.23 -34.58
C ASP A 441 16.26 10.51 -33.43
N MET A 442 16.77 10.59 -32.19
CA MET A 442 15.96 10.92 -31.02
C MET A 442 15.64 12.42 -30.89
N GLY A 443 16.18 13.26 -31.78
CA GLY A 443 16.05 14.72 -31.78
C GLY A 443 17.02 15.43 -30.84
N GLN A 444 17.54 14.73 -29.83
CA GLN A 444 18.53 15.23 -28.87
C GLN A 444 19.42 14.09 -28.36
N ALA A 445 20.61 14.43 -27.87
CA ALA A 445 21.47 13.46 -27.20
C ALA A 445 20.97 13.19 -25.78
N LEU A 446 20.81 11.92 -25.42
CA LEU A 446 20.33 11.47 -24.11
C LEU A 446 21.29 10.45 -23.52
N ASP A 447 21.34 10.40 -22.19
CA ASP A 447 21.98 9.30 -21.48
C ASP A 447 21.06 8.09 -21.53
N VAL A 448 21.56 6.93 -21.95
CA VAL A 448 20.79 5.70 -22.09
C VAL A 448 21.58 4.55 -21.49
N ASN A 449 20.96 3.73 -20.66
CA ASN A 449 21.54 2.46 -20.23
C ASN A 449 20.62 1.25 -20.52
N ARG A 450 19.43 1.49 -21.08
CA ARG A 450 18.50 0.43 -21.46
C ARG A 450 17.81 0.73 -22.78
N PHE A 451 17.59 -0.34 -23.54
CA PHE A 451 16.65 -0.38 -24.65
C PHE A 451 15.46 -1.25 -24.26
N THR A 452 14.26 -0.88 -24.72
CA THR A 452 13.07 -1.73 -24.66
C THR A 452 12.60 -2.07 -26.07
N PHE A 453 12.21 -3.32 -26.29
CA PHE A 453 11.73 -3.83 -27.57
C PHE A 453 10.39 -4.51 -27.37
N LYS A 454 9.45 -4.31 -28.31
CA LYS A 454 8.23 -5.10 -28.43
C LYS A 454 8.20 -5.75 -29.81
N GLN A 455 8.20 -7.08 -29.84
CA GLN A 455 8.16 -7.83 -31.10
C GLN A 455 6.72 -8.02 -31.58
N ARG A 456 6.54 -8.11 -32.90
CA ARG A 456 5.29 -8.60 -33.50
C ARG A 456 5.12 -10.09 -33.18
N ASP A 457 3.88 -10.55 -33.09
CA ASP A 457 3.53 -11.98 -32.99
C ASP A 457 3.74 -12.77 -34.31
N SER A 458 4.86 -12.50 -34.99
CA SER A 458 5.38 -13.19 -36.18
C SER A 458 6.65 -12.47 -36.65
N ARG A 459 7.53 -13.19 -37.37
CA ARG A 459 8.80 -12.64 -37.92
C ARG A 459 9.70 -11.99 -36.86
N MET A 460 9.70 -12.58 -35.65
CA MET A 460 10.48 -12.10 -34.51
C MET A 460 11.97 -12.13 -34.82
N VAL A 461 12.62 -11.01 -34.55
CA VAL A 461 14.08 -10.85 -34.60
C VAL A 461 14.70 -11.66 -33.46
N LYS A 462 15.76 -12.39 -33.77
CA LYS A 462 16.56 -13.15 -32.80
C LYS A 462 17.81 -12.40 -32.39
N VAL A 463 18.63 -11.95 -33.35
CA VAL A 463 19.88 -11.23 -33.07
C VAL A 463 19.80 -9.82 -33.63
N VAL A 464 20.12 -8.84 -32.81
CA VAL A 464 20.22 -7.43 -33.20
C VAL A 464 21.54 -6.85 -32.68
N GLU A 465 22.27 -6.20 -33.57
CA GLU A 465 23.37 -5.32 -33.20
C GLU A 465 22.82 -3.92 -32.98
N ILE A 466 23.22 -3.29 -31.89
CA ILE A 466 22.86 -1.90 -31.60
C ILE A 466 24.08 -1.04 -31.84
N LEU A 467 23.94 -0.02 -32.68
CA LEU A 467 24.97 1.00 -32.89
C LEU A 467 24.44 2.36 -32.46
N THR A 468 25.32 3.23 -31.98
CA THR A 468 24.97 4.58 -31.51
C THR A 468 25.88 5.63 -32.13
N SER A 469 25.37 6.85 -32.26
CA SER A 469 26.11 7.98 -32.83
C SER A 469 25.60 9.33 -32.28
N ASN A 470 26.45 10.36 -32.36
CA ASN A 470 26.07 11.76 -32.09
C ASN A 470 26.05 12.63 -33.35
N ASP A 471 26.53 12.13 -34.48
CA ASP A 471 26.71 12.88 -35.74
C ASP A 471 26.04 12.20 -36.95
N ASN A 472 25.42 11.02 -36.77
CA ASN A 472 24.86 10.17 -37.83
C ASN A 472 25.89 9.72 -38.90
N ALA A 473 27.18 9.91 -38.66
CA ALA A 473 28.26 9.56 -39.59
C ALA A 473 29.19 8.52 -38.97
N THR A 474 29.63 8.76 -37.73
CA THR A 474 30.49 7.89 -36.95
C THR A 474 29.66 7.03 -36.03
N TRP A 475 29.74 5.71 -36.18
CA TRP A 475 28.93 4.75 -35.45
C TRP A 475 29.80 3.90 -34.52
N ALA A 476 29.42 3.85 -33.23
CA ALA A 476 30.00 2.94 -32.25
C ALA A 476 29.06 1.74 -32.07
N SER A 477 29.59 0.52 -32.16
CA SER A 477 28.82 -0.69 -31.86
C SER A 477 28.76 -0.92 -30.35
N LEU A 478 27.56 -1.19 -29.84
CA LEU A 478 27.32 -1.66 -28.47
C LEU A 478 27.30 -3.20 -28.38
N GLY A 479 27.51 -3.88 -29.51
CA GLY A 479 27.54 -5.34 -29.61
C GLY A 479 26.23 -5.97 -30.05
N ASP A 480 26.26 -7.30 -30.12
CA ASP A 480 25.13 -8.15 -30.50
C ASP A 480 24.33 -8.55 -29.26
N PHE A 481 23.01 -8.42 -29.37
CA PHE A 481 22.06 -8.82 -28.35
C PHE A 481 21.10 -9.86 -28.93
N THR A 482 20.76 -10.85 -28.11
CA THR A 482 19.72 -11.83 -28.44
C THR A 482 18.41 -11.40 -27.80
N LEU A 483 17.40 -11.11 -28.62
CA LEU A 483 16.04 -10.81 -28.15
C LEU A 483 15.34 -12.12 -27.77
N ALA A 484 14.51 -12.11 -26.74
CA ALA A 484 13.64 -13.23 -26.36
C ALA A 484 12.48 -13.40 -27.37
N GLN A 485 12.09 -14.64 -27.64
CA GLN A 485 10.94 -14.98 -28.48
C GLN A 485 9.62 -14.75 -27.73
N THR A 486 9.23 -13.48 -27.58
CA THR A 486 8.04 -13.06 -26.84
C THR A 486 7.44 -11.79 -27.43
N THR A 487 6.12 -11.66 -27.29
CA THR A 487 5.35 -10.45 -27.65
C THR A 487 5.27 -9.43 -26.51
N ASN A 488 5.68 -9.82 -25.29
CA ASN A 488 5.80 -8.90 -24.16
C ASN A 488 6.99 -7.95 -24.38
N PRO A 489 6.90 -6.69 -23.91
CA PRO A 489 8.05 -5.80 -23.89
C PRO A 489 9.24 -6.45 -23.17
N GLN A 490 10.43 -6.32 -23.75
CA GLN A 490 11.67 -6.89 -23.23
C GLN A 490 12.76 -5.84 -23.21
N ASN A 491 13.60 -5.88 -22.17
CA ASN A 491 14.63 -4.87 -21.95
C ASN A 491 16.03 -5.44 -22.15
N ILE A 492 16.87 -4.71 -22.87
CA ILE A 492 18.31 -4.94 -22.93
C ILE A 492 18.99 -3.96 -21.98
N VAL A 493 19.87 -4.48 -21.12
CA VAL A 493 20.72 -3.69 -20.23
C VAL A 493 22.06 -3.46 -20.91
N LEU A 494 22.48 -2.20 -21.00
CA LEU A 494 23.81 -1.86 -21.48
C LEU A 494 24.83 -2.03 -20.34
N SER A 495 26.07 -2.34 -20.70
CA SER A 495 27.18 -2.51 -19.74
C SER A 495 27.58 -1.20 -19.03
N ALA A 496 27.27 -0.06 -19.64
CA ALA A 496 27.47 1.27 -19.09
C ALA A 496 26.46 2.26 -19.71
N VAL A 497 26.21 3.38 -19.02
CA VAL A 497 25.46 4.51 -19.58
C VAL A 497 26.16 5.03 -20.84
N GLN A 498 25.42 5.15 -21.93
CA GLN A 498 25.87 5.69 -23.22
C GLN A 498 25.22 7.04 -23.47
N HIS A 499 25.96 8.01 -24.00
CA HIS A 499 25.43 9.32 -24.36
C HIS A 499 25.39 9.47 -25.89
N PHE A 500 24.19 9.41 -26.48
CA PHE A 500 24.02 9.46 -27.94
C PHE A 500 22.71 10.13 -28.35
N ARG A 501 22.66 10.63 -29.59
CA ARG A 501 21.43 11.16 -30.24
C ARG A 501 20.80 10.17 -31.21
N TYR A 502 21.63 9.40 -31.89
CA TYR A 502 21.20 8.46 -32.93
C TYR A 502 21.46 7.04 -32.47
N PHE A 503 20.57 6.12 -32.83
CA PHE A 503 20.84 4.70 -32.75
C PHE A 503 20.41 3.98 -34.02
N LYS A 504 21.07 2.86 -34.31
CA LYS A 504 20.80 1.99 -35.44
C LYS A 504 20.61 0.58 -34.91
N LEU A 505 19.50 -0.02 -35.28
CA LEU A 505 19.19 -1.42 -35.03
C LEU A 505 19.59 -2.19 -36.28
N ASN A 506 20.68 -2.94 -36.22
CA ASN A 506 21.13 -3.81 -37.31
C ASN A 506 20.73 -5.26 -36.97
N MET A 507 19.54 -5.64 -37.41
CA MET A 507 18.90 -6.92 -37.14
C MET A 507 19.51 -7.98 -38.06
N LYS A 508 20.04 -9.06 -37.48
CA LYS A 508 20.91 -10.03 -38.15
C LYS A 508 20.25 -11.37 -38.45
N SER A 509 19.23 -11.77 -37.69
CA SER A 509 18.52 -13.04 -37.90
C SER A 509 17.13 -13.06 -37.26
N SER A 510 16.29 -14.01 -37.66
CA SER A 510 14.97 -14.28 -37.06
C SER A 510 14.93 -15.57 -36.24
N TYR A 511 13.86 -15.78 -35.47
CA TYR A 511 13.58 -17.04 -34.78
C TYR A 511 13.03 -18.13 -35.70
N ASP A 512 12.28 -17.75 -36.73
CA ASP A 512 11.62 -18.68 -37.66
C ASP A 512 12.51 -19.11 -38.84
N GLY A 513 13.77 -18.64 -38.89
CA GLY A 513 14.73 -18.93 -39.95
C GLY A 513 14.40 -18.28 -41.30
N GLN A 514 13.36 -17.43 -41.37
CA GLN A 514 12.96 -16.73 -42.58
C GLN A 514 13.78 -15.45 -42.80
N GLN A 515 13.71 -14.92 -44.03
CA GLN A 515 14.44 -13.71 -44.42
C GLN A 515 13.85 -12.39 -43.88
N PHE A 516 12.73 -12.45 -43.16
CA PHE A 516 11.92 -11.28 -42.79
C PHE A 516 12.12 -10.87 -41.32
N ALA A 517 11.91 -9.58 -41.05
CA ALA A 517 11.91 -8.99 -39.71
C ALA A 517 10.63 -8.17 -39.50
N ALA A 518 10.04 -8.26 -38.31
CA ALA A 518 8.98 -7.36 -37.88
C ALA A 518 9.13 -6.97 -36.40
N MET A 519 8.80 -5.72 -36.09
CA MET A 519 8.91 -5.17 -34.74
C MET A 519 7.82 -4.14 -34.50
N CYS A 520 7.14 -4.25 -33.36
CA CYS A 520 6.11 -3.28 -32.99
C CYS A 520 6.75 -1.98 -32.52
N GLU A 521 7.62 -2.04 -31.52
CA GLU A 521 8.13 -0.84 -30.86
C GLU A 521 9.58 -1.01 -30.41
N VAL A 522 10.33 0.10 -30.45
CA VAL A 522 11.59 0.30 -29.73
C VAL A 522 11.51 1.57 -28.89
N GLY A 523 12.23 1.58 -27.77
CA GLY A 523 12.45 2.77 -26.95
C GLY A 523 13.78 2.70 -26.21
N THR A 524 14.21 3.84 -25.69
CA THR A 524 15.42 3.98 -24.87
C THR A 524 15.06 4.64 -23.54
N TYR A 525 15.82 4.33 -22.49
CA TYR A 525 15.70 5.01 -21.20
C TYR A 525 16.97 4.87 -20.37
N LYS A 526 17.01 5.67 -19.31
CA LYS A 526 17.93 5.56 -18.19
C LYS A 526 17.12 5.27 -16.94
N ASP A 527 17.44 4.19 -16.24
CA ASP A 527 16.87 3.90 -14.92
C ASP A 527 17.56 4.69 -13.80
#